data_AF-Q4C0U0-F1
#
_entry.id   AF-Q4C0U0-F1
#
_cell.length_a   1.000
_cell.length_b   1.000
_cell.length_c   1.000
_cell.angle_alpha   90.00
_cell.angle_beta   90.00
_cell.angle_gamma   90.00
#
_symmetry.space_group_name_H-M   'P 1'
#
loop_
_entity.id
_entity.type
_entity.pdbx_description
1 polymer ?
#
loop_
_entity_poly.entity_id
_entity_poly.type
_entity_poly.pdbx_seq_one_letter_code
_entity_poly.pdbx_strand_id
1 'polypeptide(L)'
;MIELHPQFLTNNGQEFVLLPSEEFRTIQKLLENLEELEALRNIKEKNSQTSFLECLKEMQKPASNDWEKAISTIAQQERINQLLDSWDNLDDENEQKEILDIIQSIEGVSI
;
A
#
# COMPACT_ATOMS: atom_id res chain seq x y z
N MET A 1 27.47 -20.39 26.69
CA MET A 1 27.57 -21.83 26.37
C MET A 1 26.89 -22.56 27.49
N ILE A 2 25.94 -23.43 27.17
CA ILE A 2 25.32 -24.32 28.16
C ILE A 2 26.22 -25.56 28.26
N GLU A 3 26.46 -26.03 29.48
CA GLU A 3 27.21 -27.27 29.72
C GLU A 3 26.20 -28.38 30.01
N LEU A 4 26.26 -29.47 29.25
CA LEU A 4 25.32 -30.59 29.32
C LEU A 4 26.07 -31.87 29.61
N HIS A 5 25.49 -32.72 30.46
CA HIS A 5 26.04 -34.01 30.86
C HIS A 5 25.06 -35.14 30.56
N PRO A 6 24.76 -35.41 29.28
CA PRO A 6 23.84 -36.47 28.90
C PRO A 6 24.43 -37.85 29.20
N GLN A 7 23.58 -38.76 29.66
CA GLN A 7 23.85 -40.19 29.70
C GLN A 7 23.05 -40.90 28.61
N PHE A 8 23.72 -41.70 27.80
CA PHE A 8 23.11 -42.46 26.72
C PHE A 8 22.79 -43.88 27.20
N LEU A 9 21.55 -44.31 27.00
CA LEU A 9 21.13 -45.69 27.22
C LEU A 9 20.72 -46.31 25.90
N THR A 10 21.01 -47.59 25.72
CA THR A 10 20.50 -48.37 24.59
C THR A 10 19.67 -49.51 25.14
N ASN A 11 18.41 -49.61 24.73
CA ASN A 11 17.52 -50.69 25.14
C ASN A 11 16.74 -51.21 23.92
N ASN A 12 16.83 -52.52 23.66
CA ASN A 12 16.20 -53.18 22.50
C ASN A 12 16.48 -52.52 21.14
N GLY A 13 17.70 -51.97 20.96
CA GLY A 13 18.10 -51.29 19.73
C GLY A 13 17.66 -49.82 19.63
N GLN A 14 17.01 -49.27 20.66
CA GLN A 14 16.60 -47.87 20.71
C GLN A 14 17.48 -47.08 21.68
N GLU A 15 17.98 -45.93 21.24
CA GLU A 15 18.82 -45.03 22.04
C GLU A 15 17.98 -43.98 22.77
N PHE A 16 18.29 -43.80 24.06
CA PHE A 16 17.68 -42.81 24.93
C PHE A 16 18.77 -41.92 25.52
N VAL A 17 18.44 -40.65 25.74
CA VAL A 17 19.31 -39.71 26.43
C VAL A 17 18.64 -39.30 27.74
N LEU A 18 19.32 -39.56 28.84
CA LEU A 18 18.96 -39.00 30.14
C LEU A 18 19.78 -37.74 30.36
N LEU A 19 19.07 -36.67 30.68
CA LEU A 19 19.66 -35.39 31.04
C LEU A 19 19.17 -35.01 32.44
N PRO A 20 20.05 -34.45 33.30
CA PRO A 20 19.62 -33.86 34.56
C PRO A 20 18.48 -32.86 34.35
N SER A 21 17.51 -32.86 35.27
CA SER A 21 16.30 -32.02 35.14
C SER A 21 16.63 -30.53 35.03
N GLU A 22 17.65 -30.08 35.74
CA GLU A 22 18.09 -28.68 35.71
C GLU A 22 18.68 -28.29 34.35
N GLU A 23 19.47 -29.17 33.74
CA GLU A 23 20.02 -28.96 32.41
C GLU A 23 18.91 -28.92 31.36
N PHE A 24 17.96 -29.85 31.44
CA PHE A 24 16.77 -29.85 30.57
C PHE A 24 15.96 -28.56 30.71
N ARG A 25 15.69 -28.11 31.94
CA ARG A 25 15.00 -26.82 32.19
C ARG A 25 15.75 -25.63 31.62
N THR A 26 17.08 -25.67 31.68
CA THR A 26 17.91 -24.59 31.15
C THR A 26 17.81 -24.54 29.63
N ILE A 27 17.80 -25.70 28.95
CA ILE A 27 17.54 -25.77 27.51
C ILE A 27 16.15 -25.21 27.18
N GLN A 28 15.10 -25.61 27.92
CA GLN A 28 13.74 -25.12 27.69
C GLN A 28 13.64 -23.60 27.78
N LYS A 29 14.20 -23.00 28.83
CA LYS A 29 14.21 -21.53 28.99
C LYS A 29 14.95 -20.83 27.85
N LEU A 30 16.05 -21.43 27.37
CA LEU A 30 16.81 -20.85 26.28
C LEU A 30 16.02 -20.89 24.95
N LEU A 31 15.30 -21.98 24.71
CA LEU A 31 14.41 -22.12 23.55
C LEU A 31 13.26 -21.12 23.60
N GLU A 32 12.63 -20.96 24.75
CA GLU A 32 11.53 -20.01 24.97
C GLU A 32 11.99 -18.56 24.70
N ASN A 33 13.16 -18.17 25.23
CA ASN A 33 13.74 -16.85 24.94
C ASN A 33 14.03 -16.64 23.45
N LEU A 34 14.48 -17.67 22.73
CA LEU A 34 14.74 -17.58 21.28
C LEU A 34 13.45 -17.42 20.48
N GLU A 35 12.40 -18.14 20.86
CA GLU A 35 11.08 -18.03 20.23
C GLU A 35 10.48 -16.63 20.44
N GLU A 36 10.60 -16.07 21.65
CA GLU A 36 10.21 -14.68 21.91
C GLU A 36 10.99 -13.68 21.04
N LEU A 37 12.31 -13.84 20.93
CA LEU A 37 13.14 -12.96 20.09
C LEU A 37 12.78 -13.05 18.61
N GLU A 38 12.47 -14.24 18.11
CA GLU A 38 11.99 -14.44 16.74
C GLU A 38 10.61 -13.79 16.52
N ALA A 39 9.70 -13.93 17.49
CA ALA A 39 8.40 -13.24 17.45
C ALA A 39 8.56 -11.72 17.40
N LEU A 40 9.45 -11.15 18.23
CA LEU A 40 9.76 -9.72 18.24
C LEU A 40 10.36 -9.24 16.91
N ARG A 41 11.28 -10.02 16.31
CA ARG A 41 11.84 -9.72 14.98
C ARG A 41 10.74 -9.69 13.92
N ASN A 42 9.86 -10.68 13.91
CA ASN A 42 8.77 -10.79 12.95
C ASN A 42 7.76 -9.63 13.09
N ILE A 43 7.45 -9.20 14.30
CA ILE A 43 6.60 -8.02 14.56
C ILE A 43 7.27 -6.76 14.00
N LYS A 44 8.57 -6.59 14.25
CA LYS A 44 9.33 -5.43 13.77
C LYS A 44 9.40 -5.35 12.25
N GLU A 45 9.65 -6.48 11.57
CA GLU A 45 9.68 -6.53 10.11
C GLU A 45 8.31 -6.23 9.49
N LYS A 46 7.23 -6.83 10.03
CA LYS A 46 5.86 -6.55 9.57
C LYS A 46 5.50 -5.08 9.74
N ASN A 47 5.79 -4.48 10.90
CA ASN A 47 5.51 -3.06 11.16
C ASN A 47 6.32 -2.11 10.27
N SER A 48 7.57 -2.47 9.94
CA SER A 48 8.40 -1.69 9.03
C SER A 48 7.87 -1.76 7.59
N GLN A 49 7.42 -2.93 7.15
CA GLN A 49 6.86 -3.12 5.81
C GLN A 49 5.52 -2.42 5.65
N THR A 50 4.62 -2.52 6.64
CA THR A 50 3.33 -1.82 6.60
C THR A 50 3.53 -0.31 6.60
N SER A 51 4.43 0.23 7.44
CA SER A 51 4.74 1.66 7.45
C SER A 51 5.27 2.16 6.10
N PHE A 52 6.14 1.39 5.44
CA PHE A 52 6.67 1.76 4.12
C PHE A 52 5.59 1.70 3.02
N LEU A 53 4.77 0.66 2.99
CA LEU A 53 3.69 0.53 2.00
C LEU A 53 2.62 1.62 2.16
N GLU A 54 2.28 1.97 3.40
CA GLU A 54 1.32 3.02 3.70
C GLU A 54 1.87 4.40 3.29
N CYS A 55 3.16 4.64 3.51
CA CYS A 55 3.85 5.84 3.03
C CYS A 55 3.84 5.94 1.49
N LEU A 56 4.16 4.85 0.78
CA LEU A 56 4.10 4.81 -0.68
C LEU A 56 2.69 5.09 -1.22
N LYS A 57 1.65 4.56 -0.55
CA LYS A 57 0.27 4.77 -0.93
C LYS A 57 -0.16 6.23 -0.77
N GLU A 58 0.23 6.88 0.32
CA GLU A 58 -0.01 8.31 0.52
C GLU A 58 0.74 9.17 -0.52
N MET A 59 1.94 8.77 -0.95
CA MET A 59 2.67 9.46 -2.00
C MET A 59 2.06 9.25 -3.41
N GLN A 60 1.38 8.12 -3.65
CA GLN A 60 0.75 7.83 -4.95
C GLN A 60 -0.58 8.56 -5.15
N LYS A 61 -1.35 8.81 -4.08
CA LYS A 61 -2.62 9.54 -4.12
C LYS A 61 -2.57 10.90 -4.83
N PRO A 62 -1.63 11.82 -4.52
CA PRO A 62 -1.57 13.11 -5.19
C PRO A 62 -1.31 12.95 -6.69
N ALA A 63 -0.40 12.05 -7.08
CA ALA A 63 -0.13 11.77 -8.49
C ALA A 63 -1.38 11.27 -9.24
N SER A 64 -2.18 10.38 -8.64
CA SER A 64 -3.43 9.90 -9.24
C SER A 64 -4.44 11.04 -9.43
N ASN A 65 -4.61 11.87 -8.40
CA ASN A 65 -5.52 13.02 -8.45
C ASN A 65 -5.09 14.05 -9.51
N ASP A 66 -3.78 14.26 -9.68
CA ASP A 66 -3.25 15.19 -10.67
C ASP A 66 -3.48 14.68 -12.10
N TRP A 67 -3.34 13.37 -12.35
CA TRP A 67 -3.70 12.77 -13.64
C TRP A 67 -5.20 12.82 -13.92
N GLU A 68 -6.04 12.53 -12.92
CA GLU A 68 -7.50 12.63 -13.05
C GLU A 68 -7.95 14.06 -13.39
N LYS A 69 -7.37 15.06 -12.73
CA LYS A 69 -7.58 16.49 -13.06
C LYS A 69 -7.08 16.86 -14.45
N ALA A 70 -5.91 16.37 -14.85
CA ALA A 70 -5.38 16.64 -16.18
C ALA A 70 -6.29 16.06 -17.27
N ILE A 71 -6.76 14.82 -17.09
CA ILE A 71 -7.67 14.15 -18.02
C ILE A 71 -9.00 14.91 -18.09
N SER A 72 -9.59 15.31 -16.96
CA SER A 72 -10.85 16.07 -16.97
C SER A 72 -10.70 17.43 -17.65
N THR A 73 -9.58 18.13 -17.42
CA THR A 73 -9.28 19.42 -18.05
C THR A 73 -9.14 19.28 -19.58
N ILE A 74 -8.44 18.25 -20.04
CA ILE A 74 -8.29 17.97 -21.48
C ILE A 74 -9.66 17.71 -22.11
N ALA A 75 -10.51 16.90 -21.47
CA ALA A 75 -11.85 16.60 -21.96
C ALA A 75 -12.76 17.85 -22.01
N GLN A 76 -12.64 18.75 -21.02
CA GLN A 76 -13.36 20.03 -21.04
C GLN A 76 -12.89 20.93 -22.19
N GLN A 77 -11.57 21.03 -22.40
CA GLN A 77 -11.02 21.83 -23.48
C GLN A 77 -11.46 21.31 -24.86
N GLU A 78 -11.44 20.00 -25.07
CA GLU A 78 -11.86 19.40 -26.34
C GLU A 78 -13.35 19.64 -26.63
N ARG A 79 -14.19 19.59 -25.59
CA ARG A 79 -15.61 19.95 -25.72
C ARG A 79 -15.82 21.42 -26.08
N ILE A 80 -15.05 22.33 -25.48
CA ILE A 80 -15.11 23.76 -25.84
C ILE A 80 -14.69 23.96 -27.29
N ASN A 81 -13.61 23.30 -27.73
CA ASN A 81 -13.16 23.40 -29.12
C ASN A 81 -14.25 22.94 -30.12
N GLN A 82 -14.96 21.84 -29.83
CA GLN A 82 -16.08 21.38 -30.66
C GLN A 82 -17.23 22.39 -30.71
N LEU A 83 -17.52 23.08 -29.60
CA LEU A 83 -18.55 24.12 -29.55
C LEU A 83 -18.12 25.36 -30.34
N LEU A 84 -16.84 25.75 -30.28
CA LEU A 84 -16.30 26.84 -31.08
C LEU A 84 -16.31 26.53 -32.57
N ASP A 85 -15.94 25.31 -32.97
CA ASP A 85 -16.04 24.84 -34.35
C ASP A 85 -17.51 24.84 -34.84
N SER A 86 -18.45 24.49 -33.95
CA SER A 86 -19.88 24.57 -34.26
C SER A 86 -20.35 26.02 -34.39
N TRP A 87 -19.86 26.94 -33.56
CA TRP A 87 -20.19 28.36 -33.64
C TRP A 87 -19.73 28.96 -34.98
N ASP A 88 -18.50 28.68 -35.42
CA ASP A 88 -17.93 29.24 -36.65
C ASP A 88 -18.74 28.90 -37.92
N ASN A 89 -19.62 27.89 -37.85
CA ASN A 89 -20.47 27.44 -38.95
C ASN A 89 -21.95 27.88 -38.83
N LEU A 90 -22.33 28.67 -37.81
CA LEU A 90 -23.71 29.12 -37.60
C LEU A 90 -23.95 30.54 -38.13
N ASP A 91 -25.00 30.71 -38.93
CA ASP A 91 -25.46 32.01 -39.44
C ASP A 91 -26.54 32.66 -38.55
N ASP A 92 -27.09 31.95 -37.56
CA ASP A 92 -28.18 32.43 -36.69
C ASP A 92 -27.68 32.97 -35.33
N GLU A 93 -28.03 34.22 -35.02
CA GLU A 93 -27.57 34.92 -33.81
C GLU A 93 -28.15 34.31 -32.51
N ASN A 94 -29.32 33.65 -32.57
CA ASN A 94 -29.93 33.03 -31.40
C ASN A 94 -29.21 31.71 -31.06
N GLU A 95 -28.90 30.90 -32.07
CA GLU A 95 -28.11 29.67 -31.92
C GLU A 95 -26.68 29.95 -31.41
N GLN A 96 -26.06 31.06 -31.86
CA GLN A 96 -24.76 31.49 -31.34
C GLN A 96 -24.80 31.89 -29.85
N LYS A 97 -25.88 32.53 -29.39
CA LYS A 97 -26.06 32.87 -27.96
C LYS A 97 -26.22 31.64 -27.08
N GLU A 98 -26.92 30.61 -27.57
CA GLU A 98 -27.05 29.33 -26.85
C GLU A 98 -25.70 28.63 -26.68
N ILE A 99 -24.85 28.63 -27.72
CA ILE A 99 -23.50 28.06 -27.62
C ILE A 99 -22.63 28.85 -26.63
N LEU A 100 -22.71 30.18 -26.63
CA LEU A 100 -21.96 31.03 -25.71
C LEU A 100 -22.33 30.76 -24.24
N ASP A 101 -23.63 30.59 -23.94
CA ASP A 101 -24.11 30.27 -22.58
C ASP A 101 -23.60 28.89 -22.10
N ILE A 102 -23.53 27.92 -23.02
CA ILE A 102 -22.97 26.59 -22.76
C ILE A 102 -21.47 26.68 -22.47
N ILE A 103 -20.68 27.43 -23.25
CA ILE A 103 -19.24 27.60 -23.03
C ILE A 103 -18.98 28.29 -21.68
N GLN A 104 -19.72 29.37 -21.37
CA GLN A 104 -19.60 30.08 -20.10
C GLN A 104 -19.92 29.19 -18.89
N SER A 105 -20.95 28.34 -19.03
CA SER A 105 -21.30 27.34 -18.01
C SER A 105 -20.21 26.29 -17.80
N ILE A 106 -19.44 25.92 -18.84
CA ILE A 106 -18.34 24.95 -18.77
C ILE A 106 -17.08 25.58 -18.13
N GLU A 107 -16.75 26.82 -18.48
CA GLU A 107 -15.58 27.53 -17.93
C GLU A 107 -15.84 28.10 -16.52
N GLY A 108 -17.11 28.16 -16.09
CA GLY A 108 -17.50 28.72 -14.79
C GLY A 108 -17.31 30.24 -14.72
N VAL A 109 -17.29 30.92 -15.86
CA VAL A 109 -17.12 32.37 -15.98
C VAL A 109 -18.49 32.99 -16.26
N SER A 110 -19.00 33.79 -15.31
CA SER A 110 -20.12 34.72 -15.57
C SER A 110 -19.56 36.10 -15.90
N ILE A 111 -19.97 36.68 -17.04
CA ILE A 111 -19.65 38.05 -17.46
C ILE A 111 -20.88 38.93 -17.32
#